data_AF-A0A3D1HK12-F1
#
_entry.id   AF-A0A3D1HK12-F1
#
_cell.length_a   1.000
_cell.length_b   1.000
_cell.length_c   1.000
_cell.angle_alpha   90.00
_cell.angle_beta   90.00
_cell.angle_gamma   90.00
#
_symmetry.space_group_name_H-M   'P 1'
#
loop_
_entity.id
_entity.type
_entity.pdbx_description
1 polymer ?
#
loop_
_entity_poly.entity_id
_entity_poly.type
_entity_poly.pdbx_seq_one_letter_code
_entity_poly.pdbx_strand_id
1 'polypeptide(L)'
;MRHAVLMIAHGNLDHILHETGKYDEDFSFFIHWDKRNPLTETQREKLRTEDKIVYVGEEYLVNWGGYGIVRATLLLCKKALEAGPFPYYHLISGTDILVRNMHDFKMFFHENNGKNFLQHFIIPKTSNKLDKMKYFHHVEKYDIHASQKDNEAYEKEIEQQKKEGAERTLPDCDIYWG
;
A
#
# COMPACT_ATOMS: atom_id res chain seq x y z
N MET A 1 22.92 4.53 5.70
CA MET A 1 21.78 4.70 6.65
C MET A 1 20.76 3.69 6.20
N ARG A 2 20.29 2.79 7.08
CA ARG A 2 19.40 1.72 6.61
C ARG A 2 17.99 2.23 6.29
N HIS A 3 17.36 1.65 5.28
CA HIS A 3 15.99 1.96 4.86
C HIS A 3 15.16 0.68 4.72
N ALA A 4 13.92 0.70 5.21
CA ALA A 4 12.95 -0.34 4.94
C ALA A 4 12.05 0.09 3.79
N VAL A 5 11.89 -0.76 2.77
CA VAL A 5 10.95 -0.54 1.68
C VAL A 5 9.82 -1.56 1.83
N LEU A 6 8.62 -1.07 2.12
CA LEU A 6 7.42 -1.87 2.29
C LEU A 6 6.70 -1.92 0.95
N MET A 7 6.77 -3.07 0.28
CA MET A 7 6.21 -3.24 -1.06
C MET A 7 4.97 -4.12 -1.01
N ILE A 8 3.85 -3.59 -1.51
CA ILE A 8 2.67 -4.38 -1.84
C ILE A 8 2.73 -4.69 -3.34
N ALA A 9 3.02 -5.94 -3.68
CA ALA A 9 3.30 -6.36 -5.03
C ALA A 9 2.16 -7.19 -5.61
N HIS A 10 1.91 -6.97 -6.90
CA HIS A 10 1.12 -7.85 -7.75
C HIS A 10 1.71 -7.80 -9.17
N GLY A 11 1.70 -8.90 -9.90
CA GLY A 11 2.07 -8.90 -11.33
C GLY A 11 3.49 -9.40 -11.62
N ASN A 12 4.32 -8.55 -12.25
CA ASN A 12 5.57 -9.00 -12.88
C ASN A 12 6.74 -9.11 -11.89
N LEU A 13 7.06 -10.33 -11.48
CA LEU A 13 8.18 -10.61 -10.58
C LEU A 13 9.53 -10.18 -11.15
N ASP A 14 9.80 -10.40 -12.43
CA ASP A 14 11.12 -10.09 -13.01
C ASP A 14 11.36 -8.57 -13.03
N HIS A 15 10.30 -7.77 -13.23
CA HIS A 15 10.35 -6.32 -13.07
C HIS A 15 10.71 -5.94 -11.63
N ILE A 16 10.05 -6.54 -10.64
CA ILE A 16 10.34 -6.29 -9.23
C ILE A 16 11.79 -6.61 -8.89
N LEU A 17 12.29 -7.79 -9.29
CA LEU A 17 13.69 -8.18 -9.08
C LEU A 17 14.67 -7.21 -9.75
N HIS A 18 14.35 -6.73 -10.96
CA HIS A 18 15.14 -5.73 -11.64
C HIS A 18 15.18 -4.40 -10.89
N GLU A 19 14.02 -3.90 -10.42
CA GLU A 19 13.93 -2.63 -9.71
C GLU A 19 14.60 -2.69 -8.33
N THR A 20 14.39 -3.76 -7.55
CA THR A 20 15.05 -3.93 -6.25
C THR A 20 16.57 -4.09 -6.40
N GLY A 21 17.03 -4.67 -7.51
CA GLY A 21 18.44 -4.79 -7.86
C GLY A 21 19.18 -3.46 -8.03
N LYS A 22 18.47 -2.36 -8.30
CA LYS A 22 19.05 -1.00 -8.43
C LYS A 22 19.45 -0.37 -7.10
N TYR A 23 18.99 -0.91 -5.98
CA TYR A 23 19.27 -0.41 -4.65
C TYR A 23 20.52 -1.09 -4.06
N ASP A 24 21.27 -0.34 -3.26
CA ASP A 24 22.45 -0.85 -2.56
C ASP A 24 22.07 -1.54 -1.24
N GLU A 25 23.07 -2.01 -0.49
CA GLU A 25 22.93 -2.80 0.74
C GLU A 25 22.33 -2.03 1.93
N ASP A 26 22.19 -0.71 1.84
CA ASP A 26 21.49 0.07 2.87
C ASP A 26 19.97 -0.22 2.88
N PHE A 27 19.43 -0.87 1.84
CA PHE A 27 17.99 -1.09 1.67
C PHE A 27 17.57 -2.53 1.96
N SER A 28 16.45 -2.69 2.66
CA SER A 28 15.79 -3.97 2.87
C SER A 28 14.34 -3.88 2.41
N PHE A 29 13.95 -4.75 1.47
CA PHE A 29 12.61 -4.81 0.91
C PHE A 29 11.78 -5.84 1.67
N PHE A 30 10.62 -5.44 2.17
CA PHE A 30 9.62 -6.32 2.76
C PHE A 30 8.49 -6.41 1.76
N ILE A 31 8.26 -7.61 1.22
CA ILE A 31 7.32 -7.80 0.09
C ILE A 31 6.14 -8.65 0.53
N HIS A 32 4.96 -8.06 0.49
CA HIS A 32 3.68 -8.76 0.55
C HIS A 32 3.17 -8.89 -0.87
N TRP A 33 2.78 -10.10 -1.25
CA TRP A 33 2.25 -10.38 -2.58
C TRP A 33 0.73 -10.56 -2.51
N ASP A 34 0.00 -9.92 -3.41
CA ASP A 34 -1.46 -10.02 -3.40
C ASP A 34 -1.92 -11.47 -3.61
N LYS A 35 -2.72 -11.97 -2.66
CA LYS A 35 -3.29 -13.32 -2.66
C LYS A 35 -4.09 -13.62 -3.93
N ARG A 36 -4.61 -12.60 -4.60
CA ARG A 36 -5.39 -12.75 -5.84
C ARG A 36 -4.62 -13.48 -6.94
N ASN A 37 -3.32 -13.21 -7.04
CA ASN A 37 -2.47 -13.71 -8.12
C ASN A 37 -1.28 -14.47 -7.51
N PRO A 38 -1.50 -15.66 -6.94
CA PRO A 38 -0.51 -16.30 -6.11
C PRO A 38 0.75 -16.66 -6.91
N LEU A 39 1.90 -16.59 -6.23
CA LEU A 39 3.18 -17.00 -6.80
C LEU A 39 3.27 -18.52 -6.93
N THR A 40 4.05 -18.98 -7.91
CA THR A 40 4.53 -20.37 -7.94
C THR A 40 5.61 -20.58 -6.87
N GLU A 41 5.90 -21.82 -6.50
CA GLU A 41 6.96 -22.08 -5.52
C GLU A 41 8.33 -21.61 -6.02
N THR A 42 8.63 -21.81 -7.31
CA THR A 42 9.85 -21.31 -7.94
C THR A 42 9.99 -19.79 -7.82
N GLN A 43 8.88 -19.06 -7.97
CA GLN A 43 8.87 -17.60 -7.82
C GLN A 43 9.05 -17.17 -6.36
N ARG A 44 8.42 -17.86 -5.41
CA ARG A 44 8.66 -17.64 -3.98
C ARG A 44 10.12 -17.87 -3.63
N GLU A 45 10.72 -18.93 -4.15
CA GLU A 45 12.11 -19.24 -3.89
C GLU A 45 13.04 -18.14 -4.42
N LYS A 46 12.81 -17.66 -5.66
CA LYS A 46 13.54 -16.50 -6.19
C LYS A 46 13.51 -15.30 -5.25
N LEU A 47 12.35 -14.97 -4.66
CA LEU A 47 12.24 -13.87 -3.70
C LEU A 47 12.99 -14.14 -2.40
N ARG A 48 12.99 -15.39 -1.92
CA ARG A 48 13.65 -15.78 -0.66
C ARG A 48 15.17 -15.82 -0.77
N THR A 49 15.70 -16.08 -1.96
CA THR A 49 17.15 -16.15 -2.21
C THR A 49 17.82 -14.81 -2.43
N GLU A 50 17.04 -13.73 -2.60
CA GLU A 50 17.57 -12.37 -2.77
C GLU A 50 17.91 -11.74 -1.43
N ASP A 51 19.19 -11.44 -1.18
CA ASP A 51 19.69 -10.96 0.12
C ASP A 51 18.98 -9.70 0.65
N LYS A 52 18.55 -8.82 -0.25
CA LYS A 52 17.85 -7.57 0.11
C LYS A 52 16.35 -7.75 0.34
N ILE A 53 15.78 -8.91 0.00
CA ILE A 53 14.34 -9.14 0.02
C ILE A 53 13.97 -10.06 1.19
N VAL A 54 13.03 -9.57 1.99
CA VAL A 54 12.28 -10.35 2.96
C VAL A 54 10.90 -10.61 2.39
N TYR A 55 10.69 -11.83 1.89
CA TYR A 55 9.38 -12.25 1.45
C TYR A 55 8.44 -12.48 2.63
N VAL A 56 7.42 -11.62 2.77
CA VAL A 56 6.52 -11.62 3.94
C VAL A 56 5.33 -12.56 3.75
N GLY A 57 4.85 -12.75 2.51
CA GLY A 57 3.82 -13.73 2.18
C GLY A 57 2.64 -13.20 1.38
N GLU A 58 1.56 -13.98 1.33
CA GLU A 58 0.38 -13.83 0.45
C GLU A 58 -0.95 -13.83 1.23
N GLU A 59 -0.95 -13.25 2.43
CA GLU A 59 -2.08 -13.42 3.37
C GLU A 59 -3.36 -12.69 2.94
N TYR A 60 -3.23 -11.50 2.37
CA TYR A 60 -4.34 -10.59 2.10
C TYR A 60 -4.67 -10.50 0.61
N LEU A 61 -5.97 -10.52 0.32
CA LEU A 61 -6.53 -10.04 -0.94
C LEU A 61 -6.49 -8.50 -0.91
N VAL A 62 -5.90 -7.88 -1.93
CA VAL A 62 -5.73 -6.42 -1.98
C VAL A 62 -6.63 -5.82 -3.07
N ASN A 63 -7.86 -5.47 -2.69
CA ASN A 63 -8.76 -4.75 -3.59
C ASN A 63 -8.40 -3.26 -3.60
N TRP A 64 -8.62 -2.60 -4.75
CA TRP A 64 -8.43 -1.16 -4.85
C TRP A 64 -9.39 -0.41 -3.92
N GLY A 65 -8.84 0.50 -3.11
CA GLY A 65 -9.59 1.21 -2.06
C GLY A 65 -10.03 0.32 -0.88
N GLY A 66 -9.62 -0.96 -0.86
CA GLY A 66 -9.98 -1.94 0.16
C GLY A 66 -9.17 -1.84 1.43
N TYR A 67 -9.72 -2.43 2.50
CA TYR A 67 -9.02 -2.59 3.77
C TYR A 67 -7.85 -3.60 3.66
N GLY A 68 -7.84 -4.46 2.65
CA GLY A 68 -6.73 -5.33 2.30
C GLY A 68 -5.39 -4.59 2.18
N ILE A 69 -5.37 -3.40 1.57
CA ILE A 69 -4.13 -2.59 1.45
C ILE A 69 -3.60 -2.19 2.83
N VAL A 70 -4.49 -1.79 3.75
CA VAL A 70 -4.13 -1.40 5.11
C VAL A 70 -3.59 -2.60 5.88
N ARG A 71 -4.23 -3.76 5.75
CA ARG A 71 -3.77 -5.00 6.40
C ARG A 71 -2.40 -5.45 5.91
N ALA A 72 -2.17 -5.40 4.59
CA ALA A 72 -0.88 -5.68 4.00
C ALA A 72 0.19 -4.68 4.48
N THR A 73 -0.09 -3.38 4.47
CA THR A 73 0.82 -2.35 5.01
C THR A 73 1.15 -2.60 6.48
N LEU A 74 0.16 -2.89 7.33
CA LEU A 74 0.39 -3.15 8.76
C LEU A 74 1.23 -4.41 8.99
N LEU A 75 1.00 -5.47 8.22
CA LEU A 75 1.83 -6.69 8.26
C LEU A 75 3.28 -6.37 7.86
N LEU A 76 3.47 -5.61 6.78
CA LEU A 76 4.79 -5.17 6.31
C LEU A 76 5.51 -4.32 7.37
N CYS A 77 4.83 -3.35 7.96
CA CYS A 77 5.37 -2.54 9.06
C CYS A 77 5.81 -3.43 10.23
N LYS A 78 4.96 -4.38 10.64
CA LYS A 78 5.28 -5.32 11.72
C LYS A 78 6.54 -6.13 11.40
N LYS A 79 6.63 -6.71 10.19
CA LYS A 79 7.80 -7.50 9.77
C LYS A 79 9.07 -6.67 9.66
N ALA A 80 8.97 -5.44 9.18
CA ALA A 80 10.11 -4.54 9.13
C ALA A 80 10.60 -4.15 10.53
N LEU A 81 9.69 -3.87 11.48
CA LEU A 81 10.05 -3.60 12.87
C LEU A 81 10.69 -4.81 13.57
N GLU A 82 10.25 -6.03 13.26
CA GLU A 82 10.85 -7.28 13.77
C GLU A 82 12.29 -7.47 13.29
N ALA A 83 12.63 -7.05 12.07
CA ALA A 83 13.98 -7.16 11.50
C ALA A 83 14.97 -6.11 12.05
N GLY A 84 14.46 -5.01 12.59
CA GLY A 84 15.25 -3.97 13.25
C GLY A 84 14.66 -2.57 13.06
N PRO A 85 15.07 -1.58 13.86
CA PRO A 85 14.65 -0.20 13.67
C PRO A 85 15.30 0.37 12.40
N PHE A 86 14.48 0.84 11.47
CA PHE A 86 14.93 1.60 10.31
C PHE A 86 14.62 3.08 10.53
N PRO A 87 15.56 4.00 10.25
CA PRO A 87 15.29 5.44 10.26
C PRO A 87 14.13 5.86 9.35
N TYR A 88 13.91 5.14 8.23
CA TYR A 88 12.85 5.42 7.27
C TYR A 88 12.18 4.15 6.76
N TYR A 89 10.86 4.24 6.58
CA TYR A 89 10.00 3.22 5.99
C TYR A 89 9.32 3.83 4.76
N HIS A 90 9.50 3.20 3.60
CA HIS A 90 8.98 3.68 2.32
C HIS A 90 7.88 2.72 1.86
N LEU A 91 6.63 3.18 1.79
CA LEU A 91 5.54 2.36 1.25
C LEU A 91 5.47 2.55 -0.27
N ILE A 92 5.58 1.45 -1.02
CA ILE A 92 5.52 1.43 -2.48
C ILE A 92 4.68 0.26 -3.00
N SER A 93 4.32 0.31 -4.27
CA SER A 93 3.74 -0.78 -5.06
C SER A 93 4.81 -1.54 -5.83
N GLY A 94 4.45 -2.72 -6.37
CA GLY A 94 5.32 -3.48 -7.28
C GLY A 94 5.56 -2.84 -8.66
N THR A 95 4.95 -1.68 -8.94
CA THR A 95 5.12 -0.94 -10.21
C THR A 95 5.86 0.39 -10.04
N ASP A 96 6.21 0.77 -8.81
CA ASP A 96 7.00 1.97 -8.56
C ASP A 96 8.45 1.75 -8.97
N ILE A 97 9.05 2.81 -9.51
CA ILE A 97 10.43 2.78 -10.03
C ILE A 97 11.31 3.81 -9.33
N LEU A 98 12.60 3.47 -9.23
CA LEU A 98 13.59 4.40 -8.74
C LEU A 98 13.93 5.45 -9.82
N VAL A 99 13.69 6.73 -9.52
CA VAL A 99 13.91 7.85 -10.46
C VAL A 99 15.14 8.71 -10.15
N ARG A 100 15.81 8.45 -9.03
CA ARG A 100 17.05 9.13 -8.61
C ARG A 100 18.13 8.10 -8.33
N ASN A 101 19.39 8.45 -8.54
CA ASN A 101 20.49 7.54 -8.18
C ASN A 101 20.57 7.38 -6.64
N MET A 102 21.22 6.30 -6.19
CA MET A 102 21.35 5.99 -4.76
C MET A 102 22.04 7.07 -3.94
N HIS A 103 23.02 7.77 -4.53
CA HIS A 103 23.71 8.85 -3.83
C HIS A 103 22.74 9.99 -3.49
N ASP A 104 22.03 10.52 -4.49
CA ASP A 104 21.07 11.62 -4.30
C ASP A 104 19.93 11.21 -3.36
N PHE A 105 19.43 9.98 -3.51
CA PHE A 105 18.38 9.45 -2.63
C PHE A 105 18.85 9.45 -1.17
N LYS A 106 20.03 8.87 -0.89
CA LYS A 106 20.54 8.79 0.49
C LYS A 106 20.89 10.17 1.05
N MET A 107 21.43 11.07 0.24
CA MET A 107 21.73 12.44 0.66
C MET A 107 20.48 13.20 1.10
N PHE A 108 19.37 13.07 0.36
CA PHE A 108 18.10 13.69 0.73
C PHE A 108 17.63 13.28 2.15
N PHE A 109 17.68 11.98 2.46
CA PHE A 109 17.25 11.47 3.77
C PHE A 109 18.25 11.74 4.89
N HIS A 110 19.55 11.87 4.56
CA HIS A 110 20.56 12.34 5.50
C HIS A 110 20.34 13.80 5.89
N GLU A 111 20.13 14.69 4.92
CA GLU A 111 19.91 16.13 5.16
C GLU A 111 18.58 16.42 5.90
N ASN A 112 17.61 15.52 5.78
CA ASN A 112 16.30 15.66 6.39
C ASN A 112 16.03 14.66 7.51
N ASN A 113 17.09 14.14 8.13
CA ASN A 113 17.00 13.14 9.19
C ASN A 113 15.95 13.50 10.27
N GLY A 114 15.07 12.55 10.58
CA GLY A 114 14.00 12.72 11.57
C GLY A 114 12.71 13.37 11.07
N LYS A 115 12.60 13.71 9.77
CA LYS A 115 11.37 14.22 9.17
C LYS A 115 10.54 13.10 8.53
N ASN A 116 9.21 13.27 8.52
CA ASN A 116 8.31 12.40 7.77
C ASN A 116 7.87 13.08 6.47
N PHE A 117 7.68 12.28 5.42
CA PHE A 117 7.27 12.76 4.11
C PHE A 117 5.98 12.05 3.68
N LEU A 118 4.88 12.78 3.74
CA LEU A 118 3.57 12.30 3.31
C LEU A 118 2.85 13.46 2.65
N GLN A 119 2.31 13.24 1.44
CA GLN A 119 1.43 14.22 0.83
C GLN A 119 0.09 14.21 1.57
N HIS A 120 -0.39 15.38 1.97
CA HIS A 120 -1.73 15.51 2.53
C HIS A 120 -2.34 16.87 2.17
N PHE A 121 -3.67 16.93 2.17
CA PHE A 121 -4.43 18.16 1.98
C PHE A 121 -5.75 18.11 2.74
N ILE A 122 -6.25 19.27 3.17
CA ILE A 122 -7.54 19.37 3.86
C ILE A 122 -8.66 19.09 2.86
N ILE A 123 -9.64 18.28 3.26
CA ILE A 123 -10.89 18.11 2.54
C ILE A 123 -11.88 19.16 3.04
N PRO A 124 -12.33 20.11 2.20
CA PRO A 124 -13.34 21.08 2.60
C PRO A 124 -14.62 20.40 3.07
N LYS A 125 -15.27 20.94 4.12
CA LYS A 125 -16.53 20.40 4.66
C LYS A 125 -17.68 20.32 3.63
N THR A 126 -17.57 21.04 2.52
CA THR A 126 -18.53 21.05 1.40
C THR A 126 -18.18 20.07 0.28
N SER A 127 -17.07 19.34 0.38
CA SER A 127 -16.57 18.47 -0.68
C SER A 127 -17.38 17.19 -0.78
N ASN A 128 -17.74 16.80 -2.01
CA ASN A 128 -18.32 15.49 -2.30
C ASN A 128 -17.36 14.32 -2.01
N LYS A 129 -16.05 14.59 -1.82
CA LYS A 129 -15.08 13.59 -1.39
C LYS A 129 -15.40 13.04 0.01
N LEU A 130 -16.16 13.79 0.82
CA LEU A 130 -16.62 13.34 2.14
C LEU A 130 -17.62 12.18 2.05
N ASP A 131 -18.27 11.96 0.90
CA ASP A 131 -19.13 10.80 0.69
C ASP A 131 -18.39 9.49 0.99
N LYS A 132 -17.08 9.44 0.65
CA LYS A 132 -16.20 8.29 0.95
C LYS A 132 -16.09 7.95 2.44
N MET A 133 -16.38 8.92 3.31
CA MET A 133 -16.32 8.78 4.77
C MET A 133 -17.72 8.61 5.38
N LYS A 134 -18.74 9.12 4.70
CA LYS A 134 -20.15 9.05 5.13
C LYS A 134 -20.75 7.67 4.94
N TYR A 135 -20.38 6.95 3.90
CA TYR A 135 -20.96 5.63 3.60
C TYR A 135 -20.01 4.49 3.96
N PHE A 136 -20.56 3.31 4.18
CA PHE A 136 -19.79 2.08 4.33
C PHE A 136 -19.45 1.53 2.95
N HIS A 137 -18.16 1.58 2.60
CA HIS A 137 -17.62 1.04 1.36
C HIS A 137 -17.14 -0.39 1.59
N HIS A 138 -18.01 -1.38 1.41
CA HIS A 138 -17.67 -2.79 1.57
C HIS A 138 -16.91 -3.37 0.37
N VAL A 139 -15.89 -2.67 -0.10
CA VAL A 139 -15.07 -3.07 -1.26
C VAL A 139 -14.29 -4.37 -1.05
N GLU A 140 -14.22 -4.91 0.17
CA GLU A 140 -13.73 -6.27 0.41
C GLU A 140 -14.67 -7.36 -0.17
N LYS A 141 -15.97 -7.04 -0.32
CA LYS A 141 -16.97 -7.95 -0.90
C LYS A 141 -17.00 -7.90 -2.43
N TYR A 142 -16.44 -6.84 -3.02
CA TYR A 142 -16.64 -6.49 -4.44
C TYR A 142 -15.31 -6.20 -5.12
N ASP A 143 -15.04 -6.86 -6.24
CA ASP A 143 -13.92 -6.49 -7.10
C ASP A 143 -14.34 -5.42 -8.12
N ILE A 144 -14.61 -4.21 -7.61
CA ILE A 144 -15.28 -3.13 -8.35
C ILE A 144 -14.56 -2.67 -9.63
N HIS A 145 -13.26 -2.98 -9.78
CA HIS A 145 -12.50 -2.65 -10.99
C HIS A 145 -12.45 -3.76 -12.03
N ALA A 146 -12.48 -5.03 -11.59
CA ALA A 146 -12.36 -6.17 -12.49
C ALA A 146 -13.71 -6.81 -12.85
N SER A 147 -14.75 -6.59 -12.03
CA SER A 147 -16.08 -7.17 -12.21
C SER A 147 -17.14 -6.07 -12.33
N GLN A 148 -17.73 -5.93 -13.51
CA GLN A 148 -18.85 -5.00 -13.73
C GLN A 148 -20.04 -5.34 -12.82
N LYS A 149 -20.33 -6.63 -12.64
CA LYS A 149 -21.39 -7.11 -11.75
C LYS A 149 -21.15 -6.67 -10.31
N ASP A 150 -19.91 -6.74 -9.85
CA ASP A 150 -19.54 -6.33 -8.49
C ASP A 150 -19.62 -4.81 -8.34
N ASN A 151 -19.23 -4.05 -9.37
CA ASN A 151 -19.40 -2.60 -9.38
C ASN A 151 -20.89 -2.21 -9.30
N GLU A 152 -21.75 -2.83 -10.10
CA GLU A 152 -23.20 -2.58 -10.06
C GLU A 152 -23.82 -2.96 -8.70
N ALA A 153 -23.35 -4.04 -8.08
CA ALA A 153 -23.81 -4.45 -6.75
C ALA A 153 -23.35 -3.46 -5.66
N TYR A 154 -22.10 -3.00 -5.74
CA TYR A 154 -21.53 -1.98 -4.86
C TYR A 154 -22.29 -0.64 -4.99
N GLU A 155 -22.56 -0.19 -6.22
CA GLU A 155 -23.30 1.06 -6.46
C GLU A 155 -24.72 1.00 -5.87
N LYS A 156 -25.42 -0.14 -6.03
CA LYS A 156 -26.73 -0.36 -5.41
C LYS A 156 -26.69 -0.30 -3.89
N GLU A 157 -25.65 -0.85 -3.26
CA GLU A 157 -25.47 -0.79 -1.80
C GLU A 157 -25.28 0.67 -1.32
N ILE A 158 -24.49 1.47 -2.04
CA ILE A 158 -24.29 2.89 -1.73
C ILE A 158 -25.61 3.68 -1.93
N GLU A 159 -26.35 3.43 -3.02
CA GLU A 159 -27.65 4.06 -3.24
C GLU A 159 -28.67 3.71 -2.14
N GLN A 160 -28.64 2.47 -1.65
CA GLN A 160 -29.52 2.06 -0.58
C GLN A 160 -29.20 2.80 0.72
N GLN A 161 -27.93 2.91 1.10
CA GLN A 161 -27.51 3.71 2.26
C GLN A 161 -27.97 5.17 2.15
N LYS A 162 -27.89 5.77 0.95
CA LYS A 162 -28.39 7.12 0.68
C LYS A 162 -29.89 7.25 0.87
N LYS A 163 -30.68 6.31 0.33
CA LYS A 163 -32.15 6.28 0.46
C LYS A 163 -32.60 6.12 1.91
N GLU A 164 -31.85 5.36 2.70
CA GLU A 164 -32.13 5.09 4.11
C GLU A 164 -31.59 6.18 5.06
N GLY A 165 -30.79 7.15 4.55
CA GLY A 165 -30.13 8.15 5.37
C GLY A 165 -29.09 7.57 6.33
N ALA A 166 -28.53 6.39 6.01
CA ALA A 166 -27.56 5.66 6.82
C ALA A 166 -26.15 6.26 6.68
N GLU A 167 -26.00 7.56 6.99
CA GLU A 167 -24.72 8.26 6.98
C GLU A 167 -23.99 8.08 8.31
N ARG A 168 -22.67 7.87 8.22
CA ARG A 168 -21.75 7.91 9.36
C ARG A 168 -21.51 9.36 9.77
N THR A 169 -21.51 9.61 11.08
CA THR A 169 -21.09 10.90 11.62
C THR A 169 -19.62 11.13 11.29
N LEU A 170 -19.33 12.26 10.64
CA LEU A 170 -17.96 12.69 10.40
C LEU A 170 -17.31 13.15 11.71
N PRO A 171 -15.99 12.93 11.88
CA PRO A 171 -15.28 13.42 13.06
C PRO A 171 -15.34 14.95 13.14
N ASP A 172 -15.40 15.48 14.36
CA ASP A 172 -15.38 16.92 14.61
C ASP A 172 -13.94 17.47 14.62
N CYS A 173 -13.25 17.29 13.48
CA CYS A 173 -11.92 17.80 13.23
C CYS A 173 -11.71 18.03 11.73
N ASP A 174 -10.59 18.66 11.38
CA ASP A 174 -10.18 18.75 9.98
C ASP A 174 -9.85 17.34 9.45
N ILE A 175 -10.49 17.01 8.33
CA ILE A 175 -10.25 15.76 7.63
C ILE A 175 -9.20 16.01 6.56
N TYR A 176 -8.15 15.22 6.61
CA TYR A 176 -7.08 15.24 5.62
C TYR A 176 -7.23 14.06 4.66
N TRP A 177 -6.96 14.31 3.39
CA TRP A 177 -6.74 13.29 2.39
C TRP A 177 -5.24 13.19 2.10
N GLY A 178 -4.76 11.99 1.81
CA GLY A 178 -3.40 11.70 1.35
C GLY A 178 -3.42 10.67 0.23
#